data_AF-A0A257EXL8-F1
#
_entry.id   AF-A0A257EXL8-F1
#
_cell.length_a   1.000
_cell.length_b   1.000
_cell.length_c   1.000
_cell.angle_alpha   90.00
_cell.angle_beta   90.00
_cell.angle_gamma   90.00
#
_symmetry.space_group_name_H-M   'P 1'
#
loop_
_entity.id
_entity.type
_entity.pdbx_description
1 polymer ?
#
loop_
_entity_poly.entity_id
_entity_poly.type
_entity_poly.pdbx_seq_one_letter_code
_entity_poly.pdbx_strand_id
1 'polypeptide(L)'
;MSAVLNLPRATVADLLDRTPVLLPVPPGQDARRLRGFLMAMGLRVADCQPEIADCVDLCVQPASGAEMDTLVALLSPLVQSVVPMPDAALRDGLSLPDGLILPTLPVAVAERLSRRLRRVRHLSVLLSNSTDAVHDVFASETGLAGLSAHLRILGYHEDPQTGALAAGLDRHVAGHVMRRFPQARIIDRAFQRFDVVLARVNGPVSDDIADFLTSRTGWGRDRFDLVSPAMPLRIETGLLRASALRFRRDYAAIGLQTFLALSRPMPA
;
A
#
# COMPACT_ATOMS: atom_id res chain seq x y z
N MET A 1 -27.49 -15.40 29.60
CA MET A 1 -26.61 -16.29 28.80
C MET A 1 -26.28 -17.64 29.47
N SER A 2 -26.92 -18.04 30.59
CA SER A 2 -26.68 -19.36 31.23
C SER A 2 -27.64 -20.47 30.76
N ALA A 3 -28.62 -20.16 29.92
CA ALA A 3 -29.73 -21.08 29.62
C ALA A 3 -29.49 -22.02 28.41
N VAL A 4 -28.44 -21.79 27.62
CA VAL A 4 -28.24 -22.54 26.35
C VAL A 4 -27.30 -23.74 26.52
N LEU A 5 -26.41 -23.72 27.52
CA LEU A 5 -25.37 -24.76 27.68
C LEU A 5 -25.67 -25.76 28.80
N ASN A 6 -26.64 -25.52 29.69
CA ASN A 6 -26.94 -26.37 30.85
C ASN A 6 -25.70 -26.74 31.70
N LEU A 7 -24.66 -25.90 31.68
CA LEU A 7 -23.45 -26.11 32.46
C LEU A 7 -23.50 -25.29 33.76
N PRO A 8 -23.05 -25.85 34.89
CA PRO A 8 -22.84 -25.09 36.12
C PRO A 8 -21.86 -23.93 35.88
N ARG A 9 -22.12 -22.78 36.51
CA ARG A 9 -21.32 -21.55 36.37
C ARG A 9 -19.82 -21.77 36.67
N ALA A 10 -19.52 -22.65 37.62
CA ALA A 10 -18.15 -23.06 37.94
C ALA A 10 -17.47 -23.84 36.81
N THR A 11 -18.20 -24.73 36.14
CA THR A 11 -17.70 -25.50 34.99
C THR A 11 -17.46 -24.60 33.78
N VAL A 12 -18.31 -23.61 33.54
CA VAL A 12 -18.09 -22.61 32.49
C VAL A 12 -16.85 -21.77 32.78
N ALA A 13 -16.64 -21.37 34.03
CA ALA A 13 -15.45 -20.61 34.43
C ALA A 13 -14.15 -21.42 34.24
N ASP A 14 -14.11 -22.68 34.70
CA ASP A 14 -12.95 -23.57 34.53
C ASP A 14 -12.67 -23.90 33.06
N LEU A 15 -13.71 -24.04 32.22
CA LEU A 15 -13.56 -24.22 30.77
C LEU A 15 -12.98 -22.99 30.08
N LEU A 16 -13.42 -21.78 30.47
CA LEU A 16 -12.93 -20.52 29.93
C LEU A 16 -11.50 -20.20 30.38
N ASP A 17 -11.09 -20.66 31.55
CA ASP A 17 -9.74 -20.46 32.08
C ASP A 17 -8.69 -21.33 31.37
N ARG A 18 -9.12 -22.52 30.89
CA ARG A 18 -8.24 -23.50 30.23
C ARG A 18 -8.26 -23.46 28.70
N THR A 19 -9.34 -22.94 28.12
CA THR A 19 -9.56 -23.00 26.66
C THR A 19 -9.87 -21.62 26.13
N PRO A 20 -9.04 -21.06 25.22
CA PRO A 20 -9.41 -19.83 24.53
C PRO A 20 -10.65 -20.10 23.67
N VAL A 21 -11.76 -19.43 23.99
CA VAL A 21 -13.03 -19.55 23.26
C VAL A 21 -13.16 -18.39 22.28
N LEU A 22 -13.31 -18.70 20.99
CA LEU A 22 -13.66 -17.73 19.97
C LEU A 22 -15.14 -17.33 20.12
N LEU A 23 -15.38 -16.05 20.37
CA LEU A 23 -16.72 -15.47 20.43
C LEU A 23 -17.00 -14.70 19.13
N PRO A 24 -17.83 -15.22 18.22
CA PRO A 24 -18.21 -14.47 17.03
C PRO A 24 -19.02 -13.24 17.44
N VAL A 25 -18.66 -12.07 16.91
CA VAL A 25 -19.42 -10.85 17.10
C VAL A 25 -20.63 -10.88 16.15
N PRO A 26 -21.87 -10.84 16.64
CA PRO A 26 -23.05 -10.85 15.78
C PRO A 26 -23.07 -9.64 14.83
N PRO A 27 -23.64 -9.77 13.62
CA PRO A 27 -23.79 -8.65 12.69
C PRO A 27 -24.53 -7.49 13.35
N GLY A 28 -24.00 -6.26 13.21
CA GLY A 28 -24.60 -5.05 13.78
C GLY A 28 -24.25 -4.75 15.24
N GLN A 29 -23.42 -5.57 15.90
CA GLN A 29 -22.87 -5.24 17.22
C GLN A 29 -21.46 -4.65 17.14
N ASP A 30 -21.17 -3.68 18.01
CA ASP A 30 -19.82 -3.11 18.15
C ASP A 30 -18.95 -4.06 18.99
N ALA A 31 -17.99 -4.70 18.33
CA ALA A 31 -16.99 -5.57 18.96
C ALA A 31 -16.28 -4.90 20.14
N ARG A 32 -16.10 -3.57 20.11
CA ARG A 32 -15.47 -2.82 21.21
C ARG A 32 -16.33 -2.79 22.47
N ARG A 33 -17.65 -2.66 22.31
CA ARG A 33 -18.61 -2.70 23.43
C ARG A 33 -18.67 -4.08 24.05
N LEU A 34 -18.71 -5.13 23.22
CA LEU A 34 -18.68 -6.51 23.70
C LEU A 34 -17.37 -6.81 24.43
N ARG A 35 -16.23 -6.39 23.88
CA ARG A 35 -14.92 -6.50 24.54
C ARG A 35 -14.90 -5.79 25.89
N GLY A 36 -15.35 -4.54 25.95
CA GLY A 36 -15.41 -3.77 27.20
C GLY A 36 -16.27 -4.46 28.25
N PHE A 37 -17.42 -5.01 27.85
CA PHE A 37 -18.30 -5.78 28.72
C PHE A 37 -17.64 -7.06 29.24
N LEU A 38 -17.02 -7.86 28.35
CA LEU A 38 -16.35 -9.11 28.72
C LEU A 38 -15.14 -8.86 29.65
N MET A 39 -14.35 -7.80 29.40
CA MET A 39 -13.26 -7.40 30.28
C MET A 39 -13.76 -6.94 31.66
N ALA A 40 -14.87 -6.20 31.71
CA ALA A 40 -15.50 -5.81 32.97
C ALA A 40 -16.02 -7.01 33.79
N MET A 41 -16.36 -8.12 33.11
CA MET A 41 -16.71 -9.40 33.73
C MET A 41 -15.49 -10.21 34.20
N GLY A 42 -14.28 -9.66 34.10
CA GLY A 42 -13.03 -10.30 34.54
C GLY A 42 -12.41 -11.25 33.51
N LEU A 43 -12.94 -11.31 32.28
CA LEU A 43 -12.41 -12.17 31.23
C LEU A 43 -11.22 -11.50 30.54
N ARG A 44 -10.17 -12.27 30.25
CA ARG A 44 -9.08 -11.83 29.37
C ARG A 44 -9.55 -11.97 27.92
N VAL A 45 -9.76 -10.85 27.26
CA VAL A 45 -10.20 -10.81 25.86
C VAL A 45 -9.05 -10.35 24.98
N ALA A 46 -8.55 -11.25 24.16
CA ALA A 46 -7.68 -10.91 23.04
C ALA A 46 -8.53 -10.69 21.79
N ASP A 47 -8.13 -9.74 20.95
CA ASP A 47 -8.71 -9.61 19.61
C ASP A 47 -8.19 -10.78 18.77
N CYS A 48 -8.91 -11.91 18.79
CA CYS A 48 -8.66 -12.99 17.85
C CYS A 48 -9.21 -12.57 16.49
N GLN A 49 -8.35 -12.08 15.61
CA GLN A 49 -8.67 -12.06 14.19
C GLN A 49 -8.75 -13.53 13.73
N PRO A 50 -9.84 -13.97 13.10
CA PRO A 50 -9.96 -15.36 12.63
C PRO A 50 -8.82 -15.60 11.64
N GLU A 51 -7.87 -16.47 11.96
CA GLU A 51 -6.82 -17.02 11.07
C GLU A 51 -6.44 -16.12 9.86
N ILE A 52 -6.15 -14.84 10.09
CA ILE A 52 -5.56 -13.95 9.06
C ILE A 52 -4.06 -14.30 8.90
N ALA A 53 -3.54 -15.21 9.74
CA ALA A 53 -2.18 -15.71 9.70
C ALA A 53 -1.75 -16.18 8.29
N ASP A 54 -2.70 -16.67 7.48
CA ASP A 54 -2.45 -17.13 6.10
C ASP A 54 -3.21 -16.29 5.05
N CYS A 55 -3.40 -15.01 5.31
CA CYS A 55 -4.02 -14.07 4.36
C CYS A 55 -3.02 -13.01 3.89
N VAL A 56 -3.01 -12.79 2.57
CA VAL A 56 -2.19 -11.80 1.90
C VAL A 56 -3.07 -10.82 1.12
N ASP A 57 -2.58 -9.60 0.99
CA ASP A 57 -3.14 -8.63 0.07
C ASP A 57 -2.46 -8.82 -1.29
N LEU A 58 -3.25 -8.82 -2.37
CA LEU A 58 -2.75 -8.90 -3.74
C LEU A 58 -2.98 -7.56 -4.42
N CYS A 59 -1.91 -6.95 -4.94
CA CYS A 59 -1.96 -5.70 -5.67
C CYS A 59 -1.68 -5.93 -7.16
N VAL A 60 -2.54 -5.38 -8.02
CA VAL A 60 -2.41 -5.38 -9.48
C VAL A 60 -2.26 -3.95 -9.97
N GLN A 61 -1.14 -3.67 -10.61
CA GLN A 61 -0.80 -2.33 -11.10
C GLN A 61 -0.57 -2.38 -12.61
N PRO A 62 -1.32 -1.59 -13.40
CA PRO A 62 -1.03 -1.40 -14.82
C PRO A 62 0.35 -0.76 -15.03
N ALA A 63 1.05 -1.19 -16.07
CA ALA A 63 2.22 -0.48 -16.57
C ALA A 63 1.79 0.82 -17.25
N SER A 64 2.71 1.79 -17.32
CA SER A 64 2.47 3.05 -18.04
C SER A 64 2.11 2.78 -19.50
N GLY A 65 1.04 3.42 -19.98
CA GLY A 65 0.55 3.28 -21.36
C GLY A 65 -0.25 2.01 -21.65
N ALA A 66 -0.61 1.21 -20.63
CA ALA A 66 -1.49 0.07 -20.84
C ALA A 66 -2.93 0.51 -21.17
N GLU A 67 -3.54 -0.11 -22.19
CA GLU A 67 -4.93 0.13 -22.56
C GLU A 67 -5.89 -0.45 -21.52
N MET A 68 -6.60 0.43 -20.79
CA MET A 68 -7.41 0.03 -19.65
C MET A 68 -8.56 -0.92 -20.03
N ASP A 69 -9.27 -0.66 -21.13
CA ASP A 69 -10.39 -1.51 -21.54
C ASP A 69 -9.94 -2.92 -21.95
N THR A 70 -8.80 -3.02 -22.64
CA THR A 70 -8.15 -4.29 -22.97
C THR A 70 -7.74 -5.04 -21.71
N LEU A 71 -7.15 -4.34 -20.73
CA LEU A 71 -6.80 -4.93 -19.43
C LEU A 71 -8.02 -5.42 -18.67
N VAL A 72 -9.08 -4.61 -18.56
CA VAL A 72 -10.32 -4.98 -17.86
C VAL A 72 -10.95 -6.22 -18.48
N ALA A 73 -11.04 -6.30 -19.81
CA ALA A 73 -11.58 -7.48 -20.50
C ALA A 73 -10.78 -8.77 -20.22
N LEU A 74 -9.44 -8.66 -20.14
CA LEU A 74 -8.57 -9.80 -19.81
C LEU A 74 -8.62 -10.19 -18.33
N LEU A 75 -8.75 -9.19 -17.44
CA LEU A 75 -8.66 -9.37 -16.00
C LEU A 75 -9.98 -9.77 -15.36
N SER A 76 -11.10 -9.28 -15.89
CA SER A 76 -12.44 -9.52 -15.37
C SER A 76 -12.71 -11.00 -15.06
N PRO A 77 -12.54 -11.96 -16.00
CA PRO A 77 -12.82 -13.37 -15.70
C PRO A 77 -11.84 -13.98 -14.68
N LEU A 78 -10.61 -13.43 -14.55
CA LEU A 78 -9.63 -13.90 -13.57
C LEU A 78 -10.01 -13.43 -12.17
N VAL A 79 -10.33 -12.15 -12.02
CA VAL A 79 -10.68 -11.52 -10.73
C VAL A 79 -12.03 -12.02 -10.24
N GLN A 80 -13.05 -12.10 -11.11
CA GLN A 80 -14.39 -12.58 -10.76
C GLN A 80 -14.40 -14.04 -10.26
N SER A 81 -13.41 -14.86 -10.64
CA SER A 81 -13.26 -16.22 -10.10
C SER A 81 -12.85 -16.28 -8.62
N VAL A 82 -12.47 -15.14 -8.04
CA VAL A 82 -12.00 -15.02 -6.65
C VAL A 82 -12.83 -14.00 -5.87
N VAL A 83 -13.11 -12.84 -6.44
CA VAL A 83 -13.88 -11.76 -5.82
C VAL A 83 -14.97 -11.32 -6.80
N PRO A 84 -16.27 -11.36 -6.41
CA PRO A 84 -17.34 -10.86 -7.25
C PRO A 84 -17.20 -9.34 -7.39
N MET A 85 -16.58 -8.91 -8.51
CA MET A 85 -16.25 -7.52 -8.78
C MET A 85 -16.77 -7.16 -10.18
N PRO A 86 -17.66 -6.15 -10.31
CA PRO A 86 -18.11 -5.69 -11.61
C PRO A 86 -16.98 -4.98 -12.35
N ASP A 87 -17.02 -5.01 -13.69
CA ASP A 87 -15.98 -4.44 -14.55
C ASP A 87 -15.74 -2.94 -14.29
N ALA A 88 -16.79 -2.20 -13.90
CA ALA A 88 -16.66 -0.79 -13.51
C ALA A 88 -15.76 -0.63 -12.27
N ALA A 89 -15.98 -1.42 -11.22
CA ALA A 89 -15.16 -1.38 -10.01
C ALA A 89 -13.72 -1.86 -10.28
N LEU A 90 -13.55 -2.84 -11.18
CA LEU A 90 -12.24 -3.28 -11.62
C LEU A 90 -11.49 -2.15 -12.35
N ARG A 91 -12.16 -1.47 -13.29
CA ARG A 91 -11.60 -0.31 -14.01
C ARG A 91 -11.21 0.81 -13.05
N ASP A 92 -12.10 1.16 -12.13
CA ASP A 92 -11.85 2.21 -11.14
C ASP A 92 -10.66 1.86 -10.27
N GLY A 93 -10.60 0.62 -9.76
CA GLY A 93 -9.49 0.13 -8.95
C GLY A 93 -8.15 0.13 -9.69
N LEU A 94 -8.11 -0.31 -10.95
CA LEU A 94 -6.89 -0.28 -11.78
C LEU A 94 -6.43 1.14 -12.13
N SER A 95 -7.37 2.10 -12.15
CA SER A 95 -7.09 3.51 -12.41
C SER A 95 -6.58 4.25 -11.16
N LEU A 96 -6.72 3.64 -9.96
CA LEU A 96 -6.18 4.23 -8.75
C LEU A 96 -4.65 4.26 -8.81
N PRO A 97 -4.02 5.30 -8.23
CA PRO A 97 -2.57 5.40 -8.16
C PRO A 97 -1.84 4.19 -7.56
N ASP A 98 -2.50 3.51 -6.64
CA ASP A 98 -1.94 2.37 -5.91
C ASP A 98 -2.26 1.04 -6.61
N GLY A 99 -3.03 1.10 -7.71
CA GLY A 99 -3.58 -0.04 -8.44
C GLY A 99 -4.76 -0.69 -7.73
N LEU A 100 -5.20 -1.81 -8.28
CA LEU A 100 -6.25 -2.63 -7.68
C LEU A 100 -5.67 -3.47 -6.54
N ILE A 101 -6.17 -3.26 -5.32
CA ILE A 101 -5.82 -4.08 -4.17
C ILE A 101 -6.99 -5.03 -3.88
N LEU A 102 -6.70 -6.33 -3.87
CA LEU A 102 -7.60 -7.39 -3.42
C LEU A 102 -7.15 -7.81 -2.00
N PRO A 103 -7.80 -7.28 -0.95
CA PRO A 103 -7.32 -7.49 0.41
C PRO A 103 -7.70 -8.87 0.95
N THR A 104 -6.94 -9.36 1.92
CA THR A 104 -7.28 -10.50 2.77
C THR A 104 -7.62 -11.78 2.01
N LEU A 105 -6.87 -12.07 0.94
CA LEU A 105 -7.02 -13.31 0.18
C LEU A 105 -6.27 -14.46 0.88
N PRO A 106 -6.84 -15.67 0.96
CA PRO A 106 -6.09 -16.84 1.39
C PRO A 106 -4.84 -17.03 0.52
N VAL A 107 -3.67 -17.31 1.12
CA VAL A 107 -2.36 -17.41 0.43
C VAL A 107 -2.45 -18.27 -0.83
N ALA A 108 -3.02 -19.48 -0.74
CA ALA A 108 -3.13 -20.40 -1.87
C ALA A 108 -3.96 -19.84 -3.05
N VAL A 109 -4.97 -19.03 -2.75
CA VAL A 109 -5.81 -18.35 -3.75
C VAL A 109 -5.04 -17.19 -4.38
N ALA A 110 -4.40 -16.37 -3.56
CA ALA A 110 -3.59 -15.24 -4.01
C ALA A 110 -2.42 -15.68 -4.90
N GLU A 111 -1.70 -16.75 -4.55
CA GLU A 111 -0.62 -17.30 -5.36
C GLU A 111 -1.09 -17.85 -6.70
N ARG A 112 -2.24 -18.55 -6.71
CA ARG A 112 -2.84 -19.07 -7.94
C ARG A 112 -3.27 -17.94 -8.85
N LEU A 113 -3.95 -16.93 -8.31
CA LEU A 113 -4.36 -15.74 -9.06
C LEU A 113 -3.14 -14.97 -9.56
N SER A 114 -2.15 -14.74 -8.70
CA SER A 114 -0.89 -14.07 -9.05
C SER A 114 -0.16 -14.74 -10.21
N ARG A 115 -0.04 -16.07 -10.20
CA ARG A 115 0.55 -16.84 -11.32
C ARG A 115 -0.20 -16.65 -12.65
N ARG A 116 -1.53 -16.50 -12.62
CA ARG A 116 -2.34 -16.24 -13.82
C ARG A 116 -2.16 -14.80 -14.29
N LEU A 117 -2.24 -13.84 -13.37
CA LEU A 117 -2.12 -12.42 -13.65
C LEU A 117 -0.74 -12.03 -14.19
N ARG A 118 0.35 -12.63 -13.68
CA ARG A 118 1.71 -12.41 -14.17
C ARG A 118 1.94 -12.81 -15.63
N ARG A 119 1.02 -13.57 -16.23
CA ARG A 119 1.08 -13.92 -17.67
C ARG A 119 0.52 -12.82 -18.56
N VAL A 120 -0.26 -11.89 -18.00
CA VAL A 120 -0.77 -10.73 -18.71
C VAL A 120 0.34 -9.71 -18.81
N ARG A 121 0.69 -9.32 -20.05
CA ARG A 121 1.71 -8.28 -20.28
C ARG A 121 1.23 -6.95 -19.71
N HIS A 122 2.16 -6.07 -19.38
CA HIS A 122 1.87 -4.72 -18.87
C HIS A 122 1.16 -4.70 -17.49
N LEU A 123 1.31 -5.75 -16.69
CA LEU A 123 0.86 -5.77 -15.29
C LEU A 123 2.01 -6.10 -14.33
N SER A 124 2.05 -5.35 -13.24
CA SER A 124 2.79 -5.71 -12.03
C SER A 124 1.85 -6.36 -11.04
N VAL A 125 2.27 -7.50 -10.49
CA VAL A 125 1.50 -8.24 -9.47
C VAL A 125 2.34 -8.45 -8.23
N LEU A 126 1.89 -7.87 -7.13
CA LEU A 126 2.58 -7.84 -5.85
C LEU A 126 1.74 -8.53 -4.78
N LEU A 127 2.41 -9.12 -3.80
CA LEU A 127 1.79 -9.75 -2.63
C LEU A 127 2.36 -9.09 -1.39
N SER A 128 1.53 -8.89 -0.38
CA SER A 128 1.95 -8.44 0.94
C SER A 128 1.29 -9.28 2.03
N ASN A 129 2.06 -9.64 3.06
CA ASN A 129 1.49 -10.29 4.24
C ASN A 129 0.69 -9.25 5.02
N SER A 130 -0.63 -9.45 5.09
CA SER A 130 -1.53 -8.48 5.72
C SER A 130 -1.31 -8.34 7.24
N THR A 131 -0.61 -9.28 7.87
CA THR A 131 -0.26 -9.25 9.30
C THR A 131 0.94 -8.35 9.57
N ASP A 132 1.97 -8.45 8.73
CA ASP A 132 3.24 -7.73 8.90
C ASP A 132 3.37 -6.50 7.99
N ALA A 133 2.28 -6.14 7.31
CA ALA A 133 2.22 -5.04 6.37
C ALA A 133 2.58 -3.71 7.05
N VAL A 134 3.62 -3.07 6.53
CA VAL A 134 4.07 -1.75 6.98
C VAL A 134 3.60 -0.72 5.98
N HIS A 135 2.94 0.31 6.47
CA HIS A 135 2.31 1.34 5.65
C HIS A 135 3.03 2.67 5.80
N ASP A 136 3.03 3.45 4.73
CA ASP A 136 3.41 4.86 4.79
C ASP A 136 2.24 5.73 4.33
N VAL A 137 2.25 6.98 4.78
CA VAL A 137 1.22 7.98 4.50
C VAL A 137 1.79 9.03 3.57
N PHE A 138 1.11 9.27 2.45
CA PHE A 138 1.45 10.30 1.48
C PHE A 138 0.37 11.38 1.44
N ALA A 139 0.77 12.59 1.06
CA ALA A 139 -0.17 13.69 0.88
C ALA A 139 -1.15 13.39 -0.27
N SER A 140 -2.42 13.77 -0.09
CA SER A 140 -3.37 13.88 -1.19
C SER A 140 -3.17 15.19 -1.94
N GLU A 141 -3.64 15.26 -3.19
CA GLU A 141 -3.61 16.49 -4.00
C GLU A 141 -4.41 17.62 -3.37
N THR A 142 -5.47 17.28 -2.65
CA THR A 142 -6.38 18.23 -2.00
C THR A 142 -5.82 18.83 -0.72
N GLY A 143 -4.65 18.36 -0.25
CA GLY A 143 -4.06 18.76 1.03
C GLY A 143 -4.88 18.29 2.23
N LEU A 144 -4.21 17.91 3.32
CA LEU A 144 -4.88 17.44 4.53
C LEU A 144 -4.49 18.31 5.71
N ALA A 145 -5.30 19.35 5.94
CA ALA A 145 -5.15 20.21 7.10
C ALA A 145 -5.13 19.36 8.38
N GLY A 146 -4.06 19.49 9.15
CA GLY A 146 -3.90 18.79 10.43
C GLY A 146 -3.44 17.33 10.37
N LEU A 147 -3.31 16.69 9.19
CA LEU A 147 -2.81 15.32 9.10
C LEU A 147 -1.37 15.22 9.63
N SER A 148 -0.46 16.05 9.12
CA SER A 148 0.94 16.03 9.56
C SER A 148 1.09 16.35 11.05
N ALA A 149 0.27 17.26 11.58
CA ALA A 149 0.25 17.56 13.02
C ALA A 149 -0.23 16.36 13.85
N HIS A 150 -1.28 15.67 13.39
CA HIS A 150 -1.78 14.47 14.03
C HIS A 150 -0.75 13.32 14.01
N LEU A 151 -0.09 13.09 12.87
CA LEU A 151 0.96 12.07 12.75
C LEU A 151 2.12 12.35 13.72
N ARG A 152 2.54 13.62 13.88
CA ARG A 152 3.56 14.02 14.87
C ARG A 152 3.14 13.74 16.31
N ILE A 153 1.87 13.96 16.66
CA ILE A 153 1.34 13.61 17.99
C ILE A 153 1.44 12.10 18.25
N LEU A 154 1.25 11.28 17.20
CA LEU A 154 1.41 9.83 17.26
C LEU A 154 2.89 9.37 17.21
N GLY A 155 3.86 10.29 17.17
CA GLY A 155 5.29 10.00 17.13
C GLY A 155 5.85 9.70 15.73
N TYR A 156 5.07 9.94 14.68
CA TYR A 156 5.51 9.75 13.30
C TYR A 156 5.99 11.04 12.66
N HIS A 157 7.01 10.93 11.82
CA HIS A 157 7.66 12.04 11.14
C HIS A 157 7.77 11.77 9.65
N GLU A 158 7.99 12.85 8.90
CA GLU A 158 8.21 12.79 7.46
C GLU A 158 9.48 11.97 7.14
N ASP A 159 9.39 11.11 6.13
CA ASP A 159 10.53 10.35 5.62
C ASP A 159 11.19 11.11 4.44
N PRO A 160 12.38 11.71 4.64
CA PRO A 160 13.05 12.48 3.59
C PRO A 160 13.52 11.59 2.43
N GLN A 161 13.53 10.25 2.59
CA GLN A 161 13.92 9.34 1.53
C GLN A 161 12.83 9.15 0.48
N THR A 162 11.57 9.16 0.91
CA THR A 162 10.42 8.83 0.04
C THR A 162 9.40 9.95 -0.07
N GLY A 163 9.51 11.01 0.74
CA GLY A 163 8.53 12.09 0.79
C GLY A 163 7.21 11.68 1.47
N ALA A 164 7.20 10.55 2.20
CA ALA A 164 6.04 10.16 3.00
C ALA A 164 5.89 11.11 4.19
N LEU A 165 4.67 11.57 4.48
CA LEU A 165 4.34 12.40 5.64
C LEU A 165 4.54 11.66 6.97
N ALA A 166 4.37 10.34 6.93
CA ALA A 166 4.72 9.42 8.00
C ALA A 166 5.08 8.08 7.39
N ALA A 167 6.07 7.43 7.96
CA ALA A 167 6.53 6.13 7.49
C ALA A 167 6.53 5.11 8.63
N GLY A 168 6.23 3.85 8.30
CA GLY A 168 6.41 2.75 9.25
C GLY A 168 5.19 2.45 10.10
N LEU A 169 4.00 2.80 9.63
CA LEU A 169 2.75 2.55 10.35
C LEU A 169 2.44 1.06 10.29
N ASP A 170 2.13 0.47 11.45
CA ASP A 170 1.47 -0.82 11.48
C ASP A 170 0.02 -0.70 10.97
N ARG A 171 -0.63 -1.85 10.75
CA ARG A 171 -2.01 -1.93 10.26
C ARG A 171 -3.03 -1.24 11.19
N HIS A 172 -2.80 -1.25 12.50
CA HIS A 172 -3.72 -0.65 13.46
C HIS A 172 -3.70 0.88 13.35
N VAL A 173 -2.51 1.47 13.32
CA VAL A 173 -2.31 2.91 13.17
C VAL A 173 -2.75 3.35 11.77
N ALA A 174 -2.39 2.61 10.72
CA ALA A 174 -2.88 2.86 9.37
C ALA A 174 -4.41 2.91 9.31
N GLY A 175 -5.10 1.93 9.90
CA GLY A 175 -6.56 1.90 9.99
C GLY A 175 -7.14 3.02 10.86
N HIS A 176 -6.43 3.49 11.89
CA HIS A 176 -6.83 4.68 12.65
C HIS A 176 -6.76 5.95 11.80
N VAL A 177 -5.63 6.18 11.12
CA VAL A 177 -5.43 7.35 10.26
C VAL A 177 -6.45 7.34 9.13
N MET A 178 -6.70 6.19 8.48
CA MET A 178 -7.69 6.08 7.40
C MET A 178 -9.09 6.47 7.83
N ARG A 179 -9.52 6.07 9.04
CA ARG A 179 -10.85 6.45 9.56
C ARG A 179 -10.96 7.93 9.89
N ARG A 180 -9.87 8.55 10.36
CA ARG A 180 -9.85 9.95 10.78
C ARG A 180 -9.63 10.91 9.60
N PHE A 181 -8.83 10.48 8.61
CA PHE A 181 -8.48 11.20 7.41
C PHE A 181 -8.73 10.31 6.19
N PRO A 182 -10.01 10.16 5.74
CA PRO A 182 -10.36 9.25 4.64
C PRO A 182 -9.65 9.57 3.31
N GLN A 183 -9.26 10.82 3.13
CA GLN A 183 -8.53 11.30 1.96
C GLN A 183 -7.00 11.10 2.08
N ALA A 184 -6.48 10.59 3.21
CA ALA A 184 -5.07 10.25 3.35
C ALA A 184 -4.73 9.05 2.46
N ARG A 185 -3.64 9.17 1.70
CA ARG A 185 -3.13 8.06 0.90
C ARG A 185 -2.25 7.20 1.78
N ILE A 186 -2.77 6.06 2.21
CA ILE A 186 -2.06 5.12 3.08
C ILE A 186 -1.77 3.88 2.26
N ILE A 187 -0.49 3.57 2.09
CA ILE A 187 -0.04 2.58 1.12
C ILE A 187 0.93 1.62 1.79
N ASP A 188 0.67 0.33 1.65
CA ASP A 188 1.61 -0.73 2.01
C ASP A 188 2.93 -0.55 1.23
N ARG A 189 4.06 -0.56 1.95
CA ARG A 189 5.41 -0.46 1.38
C ARG A 189 5.70 -1.48 0.29
N ALA A 190 5.11 -2.67 0.37
CA ALA A 190 5.25 -3.71 -0.65
C ALA A 190 4.64 -3.30 -1.99
N PHE A 191 3.65 -2.41 -1.99
CA PHE A 191 2.92 -1.95 -3.18
C PHE A 191 3.38 -0.59 -3.69
N GLN A 192 4.25 0.10 -2.95
CA GLN A 192 4.75 1.40 -3.34
C GLN A 192 5.61 1.33 -4.61
N ARG A 193 5.29 2.24 -5.53
CA ARG A 193 6.01 2.47 -6.76
C ARG A 193 6.53 3.90 -6.79
N PHE A 194 7.78 4.07 -7.17
CA PHE A 194 8.41 5.37 -7.23
C PHE A 194 8.99 5.63 -8.61
N ASP A 195 8.79 6.86 -9.06
CA ASP A 195 9.55 7.45 -10.13
C ASP A 195 10.77 8.16 -9.51
N VAL A 196 11.92 8.06 -10.17
CA VAL A 196 13.09 8.85 -9.79
C VAL A 196 13.08 10.11 -10.62
N VAL A 197 13.11 11.25 -9.95
CA VAL A 197 13.03 12.57 -10.58
C VAL A 197 14.31 13.34 -10.30
N LEU A 198 14.96 13.77 -11.37
CA LEU A 198 16.12 14.66 -11.35
C LEU A 198 15.68 16.10 -11.10
N ALA A 199 16.14 16.66 -9.99
CA ALA A 199 15.87 18.05 -9.61
C ALA A 199 17.02 18.99 -9.97
N ARG A 200 18.26 18.51 -9.95
CA ARG A 200 19.46 19.31 -10.22
C ARG A 200 20.65 18.43 -10.58
N VAL A 201 21.55 18.95 -11.40
CA VAL A 201 22.90 18.40 -11.61
C VAL A 201 23.90 19.28 -10.83
N ASN A 202 24.82 18.66 -10.09
CA ASN A 202 25.86 19.40 -9.37
C ASN A 202 26.96 19.85 -10.33
N GLY A 203 27.07 21.16 -10.55
CA GLY A 203 28.05 21.73 -11.47
C GLY A 203 27.59 21.71 -12.93
N PRO A 204 28.49 22.05 -13.88
CA PRO A 204 28.17 21.97 -15.30
C PRO A 204 27.93 20.52 -15.73
N VAL A 205 26.95 20.28 -16.60
CA VAL A 205 26.66 18.96 -17.15
C VAL A 205 27.82 18.55 -18.06
N SER A 206 28.59 17.54 -17.68
CA SER A 206 29.64 16.99 -18.55
C SER A 206 29.01 16.19 -19.71
N ASP A 207 29.76 16.02 -20.80
CA ASP A 207 29.32 15.20 -21.94
C ASP A 207 28.94 13.78 -21.51
N ASP A 208 29.70 13.17 -20.59
CA ASP A 208 29.42 11.83 -20.06
C ASP A 208 28.07 11.77 -19.31
N ILE A 209 27.76 12.79 -18.50
CA ILE A 209 26.48 12.86 -17.77
C ILE A 209 25.34 13.11 -18.77
N ALA A 210 25.55 13.98 -19.75
CA ALA A 210 24.56 14.24 -20.79
C ALA A 210 24.25 12.97 -21.59
N ASP A 211 25.27 12.23 -22.02
CA ASP A 211 25.09 10.98 -22.76
C ASP A 211 24.44 9.89 -21.90
N PHE A 212 24.83 9.80 -20.63
CA PHE A 212 24.17 8.94 -19.67
C PHE A 212 22.66 9.26 -19.58
N LEU A 213 22.29 10.51 -19.36
CA LEU A 213 20.89 10.94 -19.25
C LEU A 213 20.12 10.78 -20.57
N THR A 214 20.74 11.08 -21.72
CA THR A 214 20.14 10.86 -23.04
C THR A 214 19.86 9.38 -23.27
N SER A 215 20.81 8.50 -22.96
CA SER A 215 20.62 7.04 -23.10
C SER A 215 19.48 6.51 -22.23
N ARG A 216 19.24 7.15 -21.07
CA ARG A 216 18.23 6.71 -20.10
C ARG A 216 16.84 7.26 -20.38
N THR A 217 16.76 8.50 -20.81
CA THR A 217 15.49 9.23 -20.98
C THR A 217 15.04 9.30 -22.44
N GLY A 218 15.97 9.18 -23.39
CA GLY A 218 15.74 9.48 -24.82
C GLY A 218 15.69 10.98 -25.12
N TRP A 219 16.00 11.85 -24.16
CA TRP A 219 15.92 13.31 -24.34
C TRP A 219 17.22 13.87 -24.89
N GLY A 220 17.12 14.95 -25.67
CA GLY A 220 18.27 15.70 -26.17
C GLY A 220 19.05 16.39 -25.05
N ARG A 221 20.36 16.58 -25.25
CA ARG A 221 21.26 17.18 -24.27
C ARG A 221 20.85 18.59 -23.84
N ASP A 222 20.24 19.34 -24.77
CA ASP A 222 19.70 20.69 -24.58
C ASP A 222 18.67 20.79 -23.43
N ARG A 223 18.02 19.68 -23.10
CA ARG A 223 17.04 19.62 -22.01
C ARG A 223 17.68 19.60 -20.62
N PHE A 224 18.93 19.15 -20.49
CA PHE A 224 19.54 18.93 -19.17
C PHE A 224 20.01 20.23 -18.51
N ASP A 225 20.37 21.24 -19.30
CA ASP A 225 20.70 22.58 -18.80
C ASP A 225 19.48 23.31 -18.20
N LEU A 226 18.27 22.88 -18.59
CA LEU A 226 17.00 23.43 -18.11
C LEU A 226 16.49 22.76 -16.83
N VAL A 227 17.15 21.68 -16.39
CA VAL A 227 16.72 20.92 -15.21
C VAL A 227 16.87 21.77 -13.96
N SER A 228 15.76 21.98 -13.27
CA SER A 228 15.72 22.73 -12.03
C SER A 228 14.66 22.16 -11.09
N PRO A 229 14.67 22.54 -9.79
CA PRO A 229 13.60 22.13 -8.88
C PRO A 229 12.20 22.57 -9.33
N ALA A 230 12.10 23.65 -10.12
CA ALA A 230 10.84 24.15 -10.67
C ALA A 230 10.39 23.38 -11.93
N MET A 231 11.34 22.75 -12.64
CA MET A 231 11.08 21.95 -13.85
C MET A 231 11.90 20.67 -13.76
N PRO A 232 11.52 19.74 -12.87
CA PRO A 232 12.31 18.54 -12.63
C PRO A 232 12.03 17.50 -13.72
N LEU A 233 13.01 16.64 -14.01
CA LEU A 233 12.96 15.65 -15.09
C LEU A 233 12.78 14.24 -14.53
N ARG A 234 11.81 13.48 -15.02
CA ARG A 234 11.66 12.07 -14.66
C ARG A 234 12.67 11.22 -15.42
N ILE A 235 13.47 10.43 -14.70
CA ILE A 235 14.56 9.62 -15.29
C ILE A 235 14.33 8.11 -15.15
N GLU A 236 13.57 7.68 -14.15
CA GLU A 236 13.14 6.28 -13.97
C GLU A 236 11.66 6.25 -13.59
N THR A 237 10.95 5.18 -13.97
CA THR A 237 9.51 5.07 -13.69
C THR A 237 9.13 3.74 -13.04
N GLY A 238 8.14 3.77 -12.15
CA GLY A 238 7.48 2.56 -11.62
C GLY A 238 8.39 1.61 -10.82
N LEU A 239 9.45 2.12 -10.20
CA LEU A 239 10.41 1.30 -9.47
C LEU A 239 9.83 0.85 -8.12
N LEU A 240 10.17 -0.37 -7.68
CA LEU A 240 9.95 -0.79 -6.30
C LEU A 240 10.75 0.10 -5.34
N ARG A 241 10.26 0.29 -4.12
CA ARG A 241 10.91 1.08 -3.06
C ARG A 241 12.42 0.80 -2.94
N ALA A 242 12.83 -0.45 -2.82
CA ALA A 242 14.24 -0.81 -2.66
C ALA A 242 15.10 -0.39 -3.87
N SER A 243 14.61 -0.63 -5.08
CA SER A 243 15.28 -0.21 -6.31
C SER A 243 15.34 1.30 -6.44
N ALA A 244 14.25 2.01 -6.16
CA ALA A 244 14.19 3.46 -6.21
C ALA A 244 15.20 4.12 -5.26
N LEU A 245 15.29 3.62 -4.02
CA LEU A 245 16.29 4.07 -3.05
C LEU A 245 17.72 3.80 -3.50
N ARG A 246 17.96 2.65 -4.15
CA ARG A 246 19.27 2.33 -4.72
C ARG A 246 19.63 3.28 -5.86
N PHE A 247 18.74 3.47 -6.84
CA PHE A 247 18.97 4.43 -7.93
C PHE A 247 19.23 5.84 -7.41
N ARG A 248 18.47 6.31 -6.41
CA ARG A 248 18.73 7.62 -5.79
C ARG A 248 20.15 7.74 -5.21
N ARG A 249 20.67 6.68 -4.58
CA ARG A 249 22.06 6.64 -4.06
C ARG A 249 23.08 6.60 -5.19
N ASP A 250 22.86 5.74 -6.18
CA ASP A 250 23.76 5.57 -7.32
C ASP A 250 23.87 6.87 -8.12
N TYR A 251 22.76 7.59 -8.30
CA TYR A 251 22.72 8.89 -8.96
C TYR A 251 23.36 10.00 -8.14
N ALA A 252 23.18 10.01 -6.82
CA ALA A 252 23.90 10.95 -5.95
C ALA A 252 25.43 10.76 -6.06
N ALA A 253 25.91 9.53 -6.21
CA ALA A 253 27.34 9.23 -6.34
C ALA A 253 27.97 9.79 -7.63
N ILE A 254 27.17 10.02 -8.68
CA ILE A 254 27.60 10.66 -9.93
C ILE A 254 27.19 12.15 -10.02
N GLY A 255 26.82 12.77 -8.89
CA GLY A 255 26.55 14.20 -8.81
C GLY A 255 25.13 14.63 -9.22
N LEU A 256 24.20 13.69 -9.37
CA LEU A 256 22.80 13.99 -9.69
C LEU A 256 21.96 14.12 -8.41
N GLN A 257 21.29 15.26 -8.23
CA GLN A 257 20.33 15.44 -7.16
C GLN A 257 18.95 14.97 -7.60
N THR A 258 18.48 13.91 -6.95
CA THR A 258 17.19 13.27 -7.26
C THR A 258 16.30 13.18 -6.03
N PHE A 259 14.99 13.17 -6.26
CA PHE A 259 13.98 12.82 -5.27
C PHE A 259 13.08 11.71 -5.82
N LEU A 260 12.39 11.03 -4.90
CA LEU A 260 11.43 10.01 -5.26
C LEU A 260 10.04 10.64 -5.28
N ALA A 261 9.30 10.42 -6.36
CA ALA A 261 7.89 10.73 -6.44
C ALA A 261 7.11 9.42 -6.47
N LEU A 262 6.05 9.30 -5.67
CA LEU A 262 5.18 8.14 -5.77
C LEU A 262 4.58 8.10 -7.18
N SER A 263 4.79 6.99 -7.89
CA SER A 263 4.34 6.83 -9.27
C SER A 263 2.83 7.00 -9.33
N ARG A 264 2.37 7.71 -10.35
CA ARG A 264 0.96 7.77 -10.71
C ARG A 264 0.81 7.09 -12.07
N PRO A 265 -0.20 6.25 -12.29
CA PRO A 265 -0.59 5.90 -13.64
C PRO A 265 -0.85 7.22 -14.36
N MET A 266 -0.12 7.45 -15.46
CA MET A 266 -0.38 8.64 -16.26
C MET A 266 -1.82 8.56 -16.76
N PRO A 267 -2.60 9.66 -16.72
CA PRO A 267 -3.79 9.73 -17.52
C PRO A 267 -3.38 9.51 -18.98
N ALA A 268 -4.11 8.61 -19.65
CA ALA A 268 -3.99 8.40 -21.10
C ALA A 268 -4.32 9.68 -21.88
#